data_AF-A0A267GW20-F1
#
_entry.id   AF-A0A267GW20-F1
#
_cell.length_a   1.000
_cell.length_b   1.000
_cell.length_c   1.000
_cell.angle_alpha   90.00
_cell.angle_beta   90.00
_cell.angle_gamma   90.00
#
_symmetry.space_group_name_H-M   'P 1'
#
loop_
_entity.id
_entity.type
_entity.pdbx_description
1 polymer ?
#
loop_
_entity_poly.entity_id
_entity_poly.type
_entity_poly.pdbx_seq_one_letter_code
_entity_poly.pdbx_strand_id
1 'polypeptide(L)'
;SNFSTLQMEMKIVEDLFDKAELVYNLEKFGYPEHPKQTSDPRGQAEFFERMRFSRIAPDELDKQRDLMSKKLAVTYRAIEAQMQRQYEELSAGDAVYKELLCAMSLKEVRICDLDRSISLHEVGSSDGTLVWKIPFFKERTTSTDYEPVLFSPPLFTDKFGYKLSAVVHLNGQGRGRGSHISLFARINKGPYDAALTWPFKNKVSFTLMNQSSPSDHLTRHIVPDGSSQFQRPSQPTGQVFGFEQFCPKDDLEPKGFLKDDTLFVKVQVAKSALF
;
A
#
# COMPACT_ATOMS: atom_id res chain seq x y z
N SER A 1 7.51 36.03 -15.18
CA SER A 1 8.35 36.42 -16.33
C SER A 1 7.85 35.80 -17.64
N ASN A 2 7.48 34.50 -17.70
CA ASN A 2 7.05 33.82 -18.95
C ASN A 2 5.72 34.31 -19.56
N PHE A 3 4.83 34.94 -18.77
CA PHE A 3 3.50 35.36 -19.24
C PHE A 3 3.56 36.53 -20.22
N SER A 4 4.51 37.47 -20.08
CA SER A 4 4.59 38.63 -20.97
C SER A 4 5.23 38.30 -22.32
N THR A 5 6.08 37.28 -22.38
CA THR A 5 6.69 36.80 -23.63
C THR A 5 5.65 36.08 -24.50
N LEU A 6 4.80 35.23 -23.90
CA LEU A 6 3.69 34.56 -24.60
C LEU A 6 2.68 35.55 -25.19
N GLN A 7 2.34 36.62 -24.47
CA GLN A 7 1.45 37.66 -24.98
C GLN A 7 2.07 38.43 -26.16
N MET A 8 3.38 38.65 -26.14
CA MET A 8 4.09 39.31 -27.23
C MET A 8 4.20 38.42 -28.47
N GLU A 9 4.42 37.11 -28.28
CA GLU A 9 4.52 36.13 -29.36
C GLU A 9 3.15 35.82 -30.00
N MET A 10 2.07 35.70 -29.21
CA MET A 10 0.70 35.58 -29.74
C MET A 10 0.32 36.78 -30.60
N LYS A 11 0.66 37.99 -30.16
CA LYS A 11 0.37 39.21 -30.91
C LYS A 11 1.11 39.27 -32.25
N ILE A 12 2.31 38.70 -32.34
CA ILE A 12 3.06 38.57 -33.60
C ILE A 12 2.38 37.55 -34.53
N VAL A 13 1.88 36.45 -33.99
CA VAL A 13 1.16 35.42 -34.78
C VAL A 13 -0.17 35.96 -35.31
N GLU A 14 -0.92 36.71 -34.51
CA GLU A 14 -2.17 37.38 -34.92
C GLU A 14 -1.90 38.40 -36.05
N ASP A 15 -0.91 39.30 -35.88
CA ASP A 15 -0.53 40.28 -36.91
C ASP A 15 -0.06 39.62 -38.23
N LEU A 16 0.52 38.42 -38.15
CA LEU A 16 0.97 37.64 -39.31
C LEU A 16 -0.20 36.97 -40.04
N PHE A 17 -1.17 36.46 -39.29
CA PHE A 17 -2.37 35.84 -39.83
C PHE A 17 -3.23 36.88 -40.59
N ASP A 18 -3.43 38.05 -40.00
CA ASP A 18 -4.19 39.15 -40.60
C ASP A 18 -3.56 39.62 -41.92
N LYS A 19 -2.22 39.67 -42.00
CA LYS A 19 -1.51 40.05 -43.22
C LYS A 19 -1.52 38.95 -44.29
N ALA A 20 -1.40 37.69 -43.88
CA ALA A 20 -1.45 36.55 -44.80
C ALA A 20 -2.85 36.38 -45.42
N GLU A 21 -3.90 36.55 -44.62
CA GLU A 21 -5.29 36.55 -45.07
C GLU A 21 -5.55 37.68 -46.08
N LEU A 22 -4.96 38.86 -45.87
CA LEU A 22 -5.08 40.00 -46.77
C LEU A 22 -4.38 39.75 -48.12
N VAL A 23 -3.20 39.14 -48.14
CA VAL A 23 -2.48 38.75 -49.36
C VAL A 23 -3.24 37.67 -50.12
N TYR A 24 -3.74 36.63 -49.43
CA TYR A 24 -4.55 35.57 -50.03
C TYR A 24 -5.82 36.13 -50.70
N ASN A 25 -6.50 37.07 -50.03
CA ASN A 25 -7.71 37.69 -50.56
C ASN A 25 -7.42 38.59 -51.78
N LEU A 26 -6.27 39.27 -51.82
CA LEU A 26 -5.85 40.08 -52.99
C LEU A 26 -5.50 39.21 -54.21
N GLU A 27 -4.82 38.08 -54.01
CA GLU A 27 -4.47 37.15 -55.11
C GLU A 27 -5.69 36.41 -55.66
N LYS A 28 -6.62 36.00 -54.79
CA LYS A 28 -7.76 35.16 -55.17
C LYS A 28 -8.92 35.94 -55.79
N PHE A 29 -9.15 37.17 -55.35
CA PHE A 29 -10.30 37.96 -55.80
C PHE A 29 -9.91 39.17 -56.67
N GLY A 30 -8.61 39.39 -56.90
CA GLY A 30 -8.08 40.51 -57.67
C GLY A 30 -8.22 41.86 -56.95
N TYR A 31 -7.66 42.91 -57.54
CA TYR A 31 -7.82 44.27 -57.03
C TYR A 31 -9.28 44.72 -57.20
N PRO A 32 -9.94 45.25 -56.16
CA PRO A 32 -11.25 45.86 -56.35
C PRO A 32 -11.09 47.07 -57.28
N GLU A 33 -11.97 47.19 -58.27
CA GLU A 33 -12.02 48.38 -59.12
C GLU A 33 -12.23 49.64 -58.27
N HIS A 34 -11.63 50.75 -58.71
CA HIS A 34 -11.74 52.06 -58.08
C HIS A 34 -13.20 52.34 -57.67
N PRO A 35 -13.51 52.61 -56.39
CA PRO A 35 -14.88 52.87 -56.00
C PRO A 35 -15.35 54.10 -56.75
N LYS A 36 -16.36 53.94 -57.62
CA LYS A 36 -17.04 55.08 -58.24
C LYS A 36 -17.70 55.88 -57.13
N GLN A 37 -17.03 56.96 -56.70
CA GLN A 37 -17.48 57.98 -55.74
C GLN A 37 -18.56 57.48 -54.76
N THR A 38 -18.20 56.59 -53.84
CA THR A 38 -19.04 56.32 -52.68
C THR A 38 -18.66 57.30 -51.57
N SER A 39 -19.66 57.92 -50.95
CA SER A 39 -19.50 58.95 -49.91
C SER A 39 -19.22 58.37 -48.51
N ASP A 40 -18.96 57.07 -48.41
CA ASP A 40 -18.67 56.38 -47.14
C ASP A 40 -17.18 56.52 -46.76
N PRO A 41 -16.85 57.26 -45.68
CA PRO A 41 -15.47 57.48 -45.27
C PRO A 41 -14.73 56.21 -44.86
N ARG A 42 -15.45 55.16 -44.40
CA ARG A 42 -14.83 53.90 -43.97
C ARG A 42 -14.33 53.10 -45.17
N GLY A 43 -15.15 53.01 -46.23
CA GLY A 43 -14.77 52.33 -47.47
C GLY A 43 -13.60 53.02 -48.20
N GLN A 44 -13.50 54.35 -48.11
CA GLN A 44 -12.36 55.09 -48.67
C GLN A 44 -11.07 54.88 -47.86
N ALA A 45 -11.15 54.86 -46.52
CA ALA A 45 -10.00 54.59 -45.66
C ALA A 45 -9.44 53.17 -45.88
N GLU A 46 -10.32 52.17 -46.00
CA GLU A 46 -9.92 50.79 -46.34
C GLU A 46 -9.29 50.70 -47.74
N PHE A 47 -9.81 51.45 -48.73
CA PHE A 47 -9.24 51.50 -50.07
C PHE A 47 -7.83 52.13 -50.10
N PHE A 48 -7.62 53.24 -49.39
CA PHE A 48 -6.31 53.90 -49.35
C PHE A 48 -5.26 53.12 -48.56
N GLU A 49 -5.64 52.45 -47.47
CA GLU A 49 -4.73 51.51 -46.80
C GLU A 49 -4.37 50.36 -47.74
N ARG A 50 -5.34 49.76 -48.47
CA ARG A 50 -5.07 48.71 -49.47
C ARG A 50 -4.17 49.19 -50.63
N MET A 51 -4.31 50.44 -51.11
CA MET A 51 -3.45 51.05 -52.14
C MET A 51 -2.05 51.45 -51.63
N ARG A 52 -1.89 51.69 -50.33
CA ARG A 52 -0.58 51.98 -49.73
C ARG A 52 0.36 50.79 -49.83
N PHE A 53 -0.19 49.57 -49.70
CA PHE A 53 0.55 48.32 -49.82
C PHE A 53 0.86 47.91 -51.28
N SER A 54 0.17 48.48 -52.30
CA SER A 54 0.43 48.19 -53.72
C SER A 54 1.63 48.94 -54.33
N ARG A 55 2.25 49.88 -53.59
CA ARG A 55 3.47 50.61 -53.99
C ARG A 55 4.76 50.01 -53.43
N ILE A 56 4.71 48.82 -52.84
CA ILE A 56 5.90 48.12 -52.36
C ILE A 56 6.54 47.43 -53.57
N ALA A 57 7.80 47.76 -53.86
CA ALA A 57 8.53 47.15 -54.97
C ALA A 57 8.66 45.62 -54.74
N PRO A 58 8.54 44.78 -55.79
CA PRO A 58 8.53 43.32 -55.63
C PRO A 58 9.72 42.74 -54.85
N ASP A 59 10.90 43.37 -54.97
CA ASP A 59 12.11 42.99 -54.24
C ASP A 59 12.01 43.26 -52.73
N GLU A 60 11.28 44.29 -52.32
CA GLU A 60 11.01 44.61 -50.92
C GLU A 60 9.98 43.65 -50.32
N LEU A 61 8.98 43.24 -51.10
CA LEU A 61 8.01 42.21 -50.70
C LEU A 61 8.69 40.85 -50.49
N ASP A 62 9.62 40.46 -51.37
CA ASP A 62 10.39 39.23 -51.23
C ASP A 62 11.31 39.24 -50.00
N LYS A 63 11.95 40.38 -49.70
CA LYS A 63 12.72 40.54 -48.45
C LYS A 63 11.84 40.40 -47.22
N GLN A 64 10.62 40.94 -47.25
CA GLN A 64 9.67 40.79 -46.14
C GLN A 64 9.21 39.35 -45.98
N ARG A 65 8.94 38.64 -47.09
CA ARG A 65 8.57 37.22 -47.08
C ARG A 65 9.70 36.33 -46.53
N ASP A 66 10.94 36.57 -46.95
CA ASP A 66 12.12 35.85 -46.44
C ASP A 66 12.35 36.15 -44.95
N LEU A 67 12.24 37.41 -44.53
CA LEU A 67 12.34 37.81 -43.13
C LEU A 67 11.24 37.15 -42.28
N MET A 68 10.01 37.12 -42.78
CA MET A 68 8.86 36.50 -42.13
C MET A 68 9.05 34.99 -42.00
N SER A 69 9.51 34.33 -43.06
CA SER A 69 9.79 32.89 -43.07
C SER A 69 10.90 32.53 -42.08
N LYS A 70 11.95 33.35 -42.00
CA LYS A 70 13.03 33.21 -41.01
C LYS A 70 12.52 33.40 -39.59
N LYS A 71 11.71 34.44 -39.33
CA LYS A 71 11.10 34.67 -38.01
C LYS A 71 10.22 33.50 -37.60
N LEU A 72 9.37 33.03 -38.51
CA LEU A 72 8.47 31.91 -38.31
C LEU A 72 9.24 30.61 -38.00
N ALA A 73 10.32 30.33 -38.72
CA ALA A 73 11.16 29.17 -38.47
C ALA A 73 11.86 29.24 -37.09
N VAL A 74 12.29 30.42 -36.65
CA VAL A 74 12.88 30.62 -35.32
C VAL A 74 11.83 30.44 -34.22
N THR A 75 10.63 30.99 -34.38
CA THR A 75 9.55 30.84 -33.40
C THR A 75 9.07 29.40 -33.30
N TYR A 76 8.92 28.69 -34.43
CA TYR A 76 8.56 27.27 -34.39
C TYR A 76 9.57 26.43 -33.62
N ARG A 77 10.87 26.61 -33.89
CA ARG A 77 11.93 25.90 -33.16
C ARG A 77 11.93 26.23 -31.67
N ALA A 78 11.65 27.48 -31.30
CA ALA A 78 11.55 27.89 -29.91
C ALA A 78 10.38 27.20 -29.18
N ILE A 79 9.21 27.15 -29.83
CA ILE A 79 8.01 26.49 -29.31
C ILE A 79 8.25 24.97 -29.18
N GLU A 80 8.81 24.31 -30.19
CA GLU A 80 9.14 22.88 -30.13
C GLU A 80 10.11 22.58 -28.98
N ALA A 81 11.18 23.37 -28.83
CA ALA A 81 12.14 23.21 -27.75
C ALA A 81 11.53 23.48 -26.37
N GLN A 82 10.50 24.31 -26.28
CA GLN A 82 9.76 24.55 -25.04
C GLN A 82 8.80 23.39 -24.73
N MET A 83 8.05 22.90 -25.71
CA MET A 83 7.17 21.74 -25.56
C MET A 83 7.95 20.51 -25.12
N GLN A 84 9.12 20.28 -25.73
CA GLN A 84 10.00 19.18 -25.36
C GLN A 84 10.47 19.29 -23.90
N ARG A 85 10.86 20.49 -23.47
CA ARG A 85 11.24 20.75 -22.07
C ARG A 85 10.09 20.49 -21.10
N GLN A 86 8.88 20.94 -21.42
CA GLN A 86 7.70 20.67 -20.59
C GLN A 86 7.37 19.18 -20.53
N TYR A 87 7.53 18.45 -21.63
CA TYR A 87 7.33 17.00 -21.65
C TYR A 87 8.36 16.28 -20.76
N GLU A 88 9.63 16.68 -20.83
CA GLU A 88 10.70 16.14 -19.98
C GLU A 88 10.48 16.44 -18.50
N GLU A 89 10.07 17.67 -18.15
CA GLU A 89 9.71 18.04 -16.77
C GLU A 89 8.52 17.22 -16.25
N LEU A 90 7.48 17.04 -17.07
CA LEU A 90 6.32 16.23 -16.70
C LEU A 90 6.69 14.75 -16.53
N SER A 91 7.53 14.22 -17.42
CA SER A 91 8.03 12.85 -17.35
C SER A 91 8.91 12.61 -16.12
N ALA A 92 9.78 13.56 -15.78
CA ALA A 92 10.58 13.52 -14.56
C ALA A 92 9.69 13.55 -13.31
N GLY A 93 8.64 14.37 -13.31
CA GLY A 93 7.64 14.40 -12.24
C GLY A 93 6.91 13.06 -12.06
N ASP A 94 6.51 12.40 -13.14
CA ASP A 94 5.85 11.08 -13.09
C ASP A 94 6.79 9.99 -12.55
N ALA A 95 8.08 10.04 -12.90
CA ALA A 95 9.08 9.12 -12.35
C ALA A 95 9.24 9.28 -10.83
N VAL A 96 9.35 10.53 -10.34
CA VAL A 96 9.43 10.82 -8.91
C VAL A 96 8.15 10.40 -8.18
N TYR A 97 6.98 10.62 -8.78
CA TYR A 97 5.69 10.20 -8.22
C TYR A 97 5.60 8.68 -8.06
N LYS A 98 6.03 7.91 -9.07
CA LYS A 98 6.10 6.44 -9.00
C LYS A 98 7.06 5.94 -7.93
N GLU A 99 8.23 6.57 -7.81
CA GLU A 99 9.20 6.23 -6.76
C GLU A 99 8.64 6.50 -5.36
N LEU A 100 7.95 7.63 -5.17
CA LEU A 100 7.27 7.96 -3.92
C LEU A 100 6.18 6.94 -3.56
N LEU A 101 5.36 6.53 -4.54
CA LEU A 101 4.34 5.49 -4.33
C LEU A 101 4.96 4.16 -3.87
N CYS A 102 6.00 3.69 -4.56
CA CYS A 102 6.73 2.48 -4.14
C CYS A 102 7.28 2.60 -2.73
N ALA A 103 7.88 3.74 -2.39
CA ALA A 103 8.41 3.99 -1.05
C ALA A 103 7.30 4.03 0.02
N MET A 104 6.12 4.56 -0.31
CA MET A 104 4.95 4.53 0.57
C MET A 104 4.46 3.11 0.81
N SER A 105 4.27 2.30 -0.24
CA SER A 105 3.87 0.89 -0.10
C SER A 105 4.83 0.10 0.80
N LEU A 106 6.14 0.34 0.66
CA LEU A 106 7.15 -0.31 1.52
C LEU A 106 7.03 0.14 2.99
N LYS A 107 6.72 1.42 3.23
CA LYS A 107 6.49 1.94 4.59
C LYS A 107 5.22 1.36 5.20
N GLU A 108 4.15 1.20 4.44
CA GLU A 108 2.90 0.55 4.90
C GLU A 108 3.18 -0.89 5.36
N VAL A 109 3.93 -1.66 4.58
CA VAL A 109 4.35 -3.02 4.99
C VAL A 109 5.16 -2.95 6.30
N ARG A 110 6.07 -1.99 6.44
CA ARG A 110 6.87 -1.84 7.66
C ARG A 110 6.04 -1.43 8.87
N ILE A 111 5.04 -0.56 8.70
CA ILE A 111 4.09 -0.19 9.75
C ILE A 111 3.33 -1.43 10.20
N CYS A 112 2.80 -2.23 9.26
CA CYS A 112 2.13 -3.49 9.58
C CYS A 112 3.03 -4.47 10.37
N ASP A 113 4.32 -4.56 10.03
CA ASP A 113 5.27 -5.40 10.76
C ASP A 113 5.57 -4.86 12.16
N LEU A 114 5.69 -3.53 12.30
CA LEU A 114 5.89 -2.88 13.60
C LEU A 114 4.65 -3.00 14.47
N ASP A 115 3.44 -2.79 13.95
CA ASP A 115 2.17 -2.99 14.66
C ASP A 115 2.02 -4.44 15.11
N ARG A 116 2.41 -5.40 14.27
CA ARG A 116 2.51 -6.81 14.66
C ARG A 116 3.52 -6.97 15.80
N SER A 117 4.72 -6.41 15.70
CA SER A 117 5.74 -6.52 16.74
C SER A 117 5.30 -5.89 18.07
N ILE A 118 4.65 -4.72 18.03
CA ILE A 118 4.10 -4.02 19.19
C ILE A 118 2.99 -4.86 19.80
N SER A 119 2.03 -5.34 19.00
CA SER A 119 0.97 -6.23 19.48
C SER A 119 1.52 -7.50 20.11
N LEU A 120 2.61 -8.07 19.56
CA LEU A 120 3.27 -9.25 20.12
C LEU A 120 4.05 -8.93 21.41
N HIS A 121 4.49 -7.68 21.62
CA HIS A 121 5.11 -7.22 22.87
C HIS A 121 4.08 -6.84 23.94
N GLU A 122 2.95 -6.27 23.56
CA GLU A 122 1.85 -5.93 24.49
C GLU A 122 1.13 -7.19 25.00
N VAL A 123 1.07 -8.24 24.20
CA VAL A 123 0.40 -9.52 24.53
C VAL A 123 1.39 -10.63 24.90
N GLY A 124 2.69 -10.39 24.71
CA GLY A 124 3.75 -11.32 25.07
C GLY A 124 3.93 -11.41 26.58
N SER A 125 3.94 -12.63 27.13
CA SER A 125 4.19 -12.85 28.56
C SER A 125 5.66 -13.20 28.80
N SER A 126 6.21 -12.71 29.92
CA SER A 126 7.54 -13.06 30.41
C SER A 126 7.54 -13.71 31.80
N ASP A 127 6.38 -14.13 32.28
CA ASP A 127 6.17 -14.72 33.61
C ASP A 127 5.71 -16.18 33.54
N GLY A 128 5.71 -16.77 32.34
CA GLY A 128 5.23 -18.12 32.08
C GLY A 128 3.72 -18.23 31.94
N THR A 129 2.96 -17.13 31.84
CA THR A 129 1.50 -17.18 31.66
C THR A 129 1.02 -16.34 30.48
N LEU A 130 0.51 -16.98 29.43
CA LEU A 130 -0.17 -16.32 28.32
C LEU A 130 -1.69 -16.42 28.48
N VAL A 131 -2.40 -15.29 28.31
CA VAL A 131 -3.85 -15.27 28.08
C VAL A 131 -4.09 -14.66 26.70
N TRP A 132 -4.71 -15.42 25.81
CA TRP A 132 -4.87 -15.10 24.40
C TRP A 132 -6.34 -14.98 24.04
N LYS A 133 -6.74 -13.77 23.61
CA LYS A 133 -8.06 -13.47 23.06
C LYS A 133 -8.10 -13.87 21.58
N ILE A 134 -9.12 -14.64 21.18
CA ILE A 134 -9.33 -15.09 19.81
C ILE A 134 -10.73 -14.61 19.37
N PRO A 135 -10.83 -13.44 18.72
CA PRO A 135 -12.10 -12.92 18.20
C PRO A 135 -12.45 -13.51 16.83
N PHE A 136 -13.71 -13.30 16.42
CA PHE A 136 -14.25 -13.68 15.11
C PHE A 136 -14.30 -15.21 14.89
N PHE A 137 -14.71 -15.96 15.91
CA PHE A 137 -14.72 -17.42 15.87
C PHE A 137 -15.58 -17.97 14.73
N LYS A 138 -16.79 -17.45 14.53
CA LYS A 138 -17.73 -17.87 13.49
C LYS A 138 -17.12 -17.68 12.10
N GLU A 139 -16.67 -16.48 11.78
CA GLU A 139 -16.03 -16.17 10.49
C GLU A 139 -14.84 -17.11 10.21
N ARG A 140 -13.97 -17.29 11.20
CA ARG A 140 -12.77 -18.14 11.10
C ARG A 140 -13.08 -19.63 10.98
N THR A 141 -14.27 -20.08 11.38
CA THR A 141 -14.66 -21.50 11.31
C THR A 141 -15.53 -21.82 10.10
N THR A 142 -16.21 -20.83 9.51
CA THR A 142 -17.05 -20.99 8.31
C THR A 142 -16.30 -20.88 6.99
N SER A 143 -15.08 -20.36 6.98
CA SER A 143 -14.27 -20.27 5.75
C SER A 143 -13.98 -21.66 5.19
N THR A 144 -14.38 -21.91 3.94
CA THR A 144 -14.21 -23.19 3.24
C THR A 144 -12.87 -23.34 2.54
N ASP A 145 -12.20 -22.22 2.27
CA ASP A 145 -11.04 -22.19 1.37
C ASP A 145 -9.73 -22.50 2.11
N TYR A 146 -9.71 -22.31 3.43
CA TYR A 146 -8.56 -22.63 4.28
C TYR A 146 -9.02 -22.82 5.73
N GLU A 147 -8.53 -23.87 6.41
CA GLU A 147 -8.69 -24.00 7.86
C GLU A 147 -7.59 -23.17 8.55
N PRO A 148 -7.90 -21.99 9.13
CA PRO A 148 -6.86 -21.13 9.68
C PRO A 148 -6.25 -21.77 10.94
N VAL A 149 -4.97 -22.14 10.84
CA VAL A 149 -4.14 -22.45 12.01
C VAL A 149 -3.73 -21.13 12.65
N LEU A 150 -4.13 -20.92 13.90
CA LEU A 150 -3.85 -19.69 14.62
C LEU A 150 -2.65 -19.86 15.53
N PHE A 151 -1.76 -18.87 15.53
CA PHE A 151 -0.59 -18.81 16.40
C PHE A 151 -0.73 -17.64 17.36
N SER A 152 -0.47 -17.88 18.64
CA SER A 152 -0.47 -16.82 19.64
C SER A 152 0.80 -15.95 19.55
N PRO A 153 0.78 -14.79 20.21
CA PRO A 153 1.99 -14.09 20.62
C PRO A 153 2.95 -14.99 21.41
N PRO A 154 4.26 -14.68 21.43
CA PRO A 154 5.25 -15.42 22.20
C PRO A 154 4.93 -15.46 23.70
N LEU A 155 5.11 -16.63 24.29
CA LEU A 155 5.09 -16.88 25.72
C LEU A 155 6.51 -17.20 26.19
N PHE A 156 7.10 -16.34 27.00
CA PHE A 156 8.37 -16.63 27.67
C PHE A 156 8.13 -17.13 29.09
N THR A 157 8.86 -18.18 29.49
CA THR A 157 8.75 -18.73 30.84
C THR A 157 9.36 -17.82 31.91
N ASP A 158 10.30 -16.97 31.51
CA ASP A 158 10.99 -15.95 32.31
C ASP A 158 11.60 -14.91 31.34
N LYS A 159 12.11 -13.77 31.83
CA LYS A 159 12.83 -12.74 31.06
C LYS A 159 13.97 -13.32 30.21
N PHE A 160 14.63 -14.35 30.73
CA PHE A 160 15.73 -15.07 30.06
C PHE A 160 15.39 -16.56 29.83
N GLY A 161 14.10 -16.91 29.81
CA GLY A 161 13.60 -18.27 29.78
C GLY A 161 13.33 -18.84 28.39
N TYR A 162 12.63 -19.98 28.37
CA TYR A 162 12.20 -20.64 27.13
C TYR A 162 11.16 -19.79 26.41
N LYS A 163 11.20 -19.81 25.07
CA LYS A 163 10.19 -19.18 24.21
C LYS A 163 9.20 -20.23 23.71
N LEU A 164 7.91 -20.00 23.92
CA LEU A 164 6.82 -20.84 23.47
C LEU A 164 5.79 -20.02 22.67
N SER A 165 4.87 -20.71 22.01
CA SER A 165 3.64 -20.13 21.45
C SER A 165 2.51 -21.15 21.53
N ALA A 166 1.28 -20.70 21.75
CA ALA A 166 0.10 -21.54 21.60
C ALA A 166 -0.28 -21.66 20.11
N VAL A 167 -0.81 -22.81 19.73
CA VAL A 167 -1.32 -23.11 18.39
C VAL A 167 -2.74 -23.65 18.53
N VAL A 168 -3.69 -23.07 17.82
CA VAL A 168 -5.10 -23.47 17.87
C VAL A 168 -5.61 -23.82 16.49
N HIS A 169 -6.29 -24.96 16.40
CA HIS A 169 -7.09 -25.35 15.25
C HIS A 169 -8.57 -25.28 15.65
N LEU A 170 -9.27 -24.23 15.19
CA LEU A 170 -10.67 -24.00 15.57
C LEU A 170 -11.64 -25.06 15.02
N ASN A 171 -11.28 -25.67 13.88
CA ASN A 171 -11.99 -26.81 13.29
C ASN A 171 -11.32 -28.16 13.62
N GLY A 172 -10.42 -28.17 14.60
CA GLY A 172 -9.74 -29.37 15.07
C GLY A 172 -8.67 -29.88 14.11
N GLN A 173 -7.87 -30.82 14.60
CA GLN A 173 -6.79 -31.49 13.88
C GLN A 173 -6.78 -32.97 14.27
N GLY A 174 -6.30 -33.85 13.37
CA GLY A 174 -6.17 -35.28 13.64
C GLY A 174 -7.52 -35.89 14.03
N ARG A 175 -7.57 -36.57 15.18
CA ARG A 175 -8.77 -37.23 15.71
C ARG A 175 -9.89 -36.27 16.11
N GLY A 176 -9.58 -34.98 16.31
CA GLY A 176 -10.55 -33.95 16.67
C GLY A 176 -11.11 -33.16 15.48
N ARG A 177 -10.64 -33.44 14.26
CA ARG A 177 -11.04 -32.67 13.07
C ARG A 177 -12.55 -32.65 12.89
N GLY A 178 -13.10 -31.46 12.62
CA GLY A 178 -14.52 -31.18 12.44
C GLY A 178 -15.36 -31.14 13.73
N SER A 179 -14.95 -31.83 14.79
CA SER A 179 -15.76 -32.05 16.00
C SER A 179 -15.28 -31.30 17.24
N HIS A 180 -13.99 -31.00 17.32
CA HIS A 180 -13.36 -30.36 18.47
C HIS A 180 -12.56 -29.13 18.05
N ILE A 181 -12.29 -28.25 19.00
CA ILE A 181 -11.11 -27.38 18.93
C ILE A 181 -9.90 -28.20 19.38
N SER A 182 -8.79 -28.09 18.65
CA SER A 182 -7.49 -28.62 19.07
C SER A 182 -6.60 -27.49 19.57
N LEU A 183 -5.85 -27.76 20.64
CA LEU A 183 -5.00 -26.79 21.30
C LEU A 183 -3.63 -27.41 21.60
N PHE A 184 -2.58 -26.72 21.13
CA PHE A 184 -1.19 -27.14 21.27
C PHE A 184 -0.31 -25.99 21.73
N ALA A 185 0.90 -26.33 22.15
CA ALA A 185 2.01 -25.41 22.29
C ALA A 185 3.16 -25.85 21.39
N ARG A 186 4.00 -24.88 21.04
CA ARG A 186 5.27 -25.09 20.34
C ARG A 186 6.37 -24.47 21.17
N ILE A 187 7.46 -25.19 21.37
CA ILE A 187 8.72 -24.59 21.84
C ILE A 187 9.41 -23.98 20.62
N ASN A 188 9.64 -22.68 20.68
CA ASN A 188 10.28 -21.91 19.62
C ASN A 188 11.74 -21.67 19.99
N LYS A 189 12.59 -21.50 18.97
CA LYS A 189 13.97 -21.08 19.18
C LYS A 189 14.01 -19.73 19.90
N GLY A 190 14.62 -19.70 21.07
CA GLY A 190 14.79 -18.53 21.92
C GLY A 190 16.23 -17.97 21.87
N PRO A 191 16.41 -16.69 22.24
CA PRO A 191 17.75 -16.08 22.30
C PRO A 191 18.64 -16.67 23.39
N TYR A 192 18.04 -17.27 24.43
CA TYR A 192 18.75 -17.80 25.60
C TYR A 192 18.88 -19.33 25.61
N ASP A 193 18.49 -20.02 24.54
CA ASP A 193 18.43 -21.49 24.48
C ASP A 193 19.76 -22.19 24.84
N ALA A 194 20.90 -21.53 24.62
CA ALA A 194 22.23 -22.05 24.95
C ALA A 194 22.50 -22.11 26.47
N ALA A 195 21.83 -21.28 27.26
CA ALA A 195 21.97 -21.22 28.72
C ALA A 195 20.90 -22.03 29.47
N LEU A 196 19.89 -22.53 28.75
CA LEU A 196 18.77 -23.27 29.33
C LEU A 196 19.06 -24.77 29.36
N THR A 197 18.45 -25.48 30.31
CA THR A 197 18.55 -26.93 30.40
C THR A 197 17.67 -27.59 29.34
N TRP A 198 18.12 -28.70 28.76
CA TRP A 198 17.35 -29.48 27.81
C TRP A 198 17.38 -30.97 28.17
N PRO A 199 16.33 -31.76 27.84
CA PRO A 199 15.06 -31.33 27.24
C PRO A 199 14.25 -30.40 28.18
N PHE A 200 13.28 -29.70 27.62
CA PHE A 200 12.31 -28.89 28.36
C PHE A 200 11.51 -29.79 29.31
N LYS A 201 11.39 -29.42 30.59
CA LYS A 201 10.80 -30.26 31.66
C LYS A 201 9.61 -29.63 32.38
N ASN A 202 9.31 -28.36 32.12
CA ASN A 202 8.32 -27.63 32.90
C ASN A 202 6.91 -28.05 32.48
N LYS A 203 6.06 -28.40 33.45
CA LYS A 203 4.65 -28.73 33.20
C LYS A 203 3.97 -27.56 32.47
N VAL A 204 3.22 -27.87 31.41
CA VAL A 204 2.44 -26.88 30.65
C VAL A 204 0.96 -27.17 30.85
N SER A 205 0.23 -26.18 31.34
CA SER A 205 -1.22 -26.19 31.47
C SER A 205 -1.84 -25.42 30.31
N PHE A 206 -2.89 -26.01 29.74
CA PHE A 206 -3.70 -25.48 28.65
C PHE A 206 -5.12 -25.30 29.17
N THR A 207 -5.67 -24.11 29.04
CA THR A 207 -6.97 -23.76 29.58
C THR A 207 -7.81 -23.05 28.52
N LEU A 208 -9.01 -23.55 28.27
CA LEU A 208 -10.06 -22.78 27.61
C LEU A 208 -10.89 -22.11 28.70
N MET A 209 -10.88 -20.79 28.72
CA MET A 209 -11.51 -20.00 29.78
C MET A 209 -13.01 -19.90 29.55
N ASN A 210 -13.77 -20.30 30.56
CA ASN A 210 -15.19 -20.06 30.65
C ASN A 210 -15.44 -18.58 31.01
N GLN A 211 -16.27 -17.90 30.23
CA GLN A 211 -16.55 -16.47 30.36
C GLN A 211 -17.80 -16.18 31.22
N SER A 212 -18.59 -17.21 31.53
CA SER A 212 -19.77 -17.12 32.38
C SER A 212 -19.47 -17.52 33.84
N SER A 213 -18.56 -18.46 34.04
CA SER A 213 -18.20 -19.00 35.35
C SER A 213 -16.69 -19.29 35.43
N PRO A 214 -15.90 -18.47 36.14
CA PRO A 214 -14.46 -18.67 36.24
C PRO A 214 -14.01 -20.01 36.86
N SER A 215 -14.86 -20.68 37.65
CA SER A 215 -14.56 -22.01 38.21
C SER A 215 -14.62 -23.13 37.18
N ASP A 216 -15.32 -22.92 36.06
CA ASP A 216 -15.66 -23.96 35.09
C ASP A 216 -14.75 -23.92 33.85
N HIS A 217 -13.54 -23.39 34.03
CA HIS A 217 -12.48 -23.42 33.03
C HIS A 217 -12.11 -24.86 32.67
N LEU A 218 -12.03 -25.17 31.37
CA LEU A 218 -11.55 -26.48 30.92
C LEU A 218 -10.04 -26.47 30.87
N THR A 219 -9.40 -27.17 31.81
CA THR A 219 -7.94 -27.23 31.91
C THR A 219 -7.40 -28.64 31.72
N ARG A 220 -6.38 -28.79 30.88
CA ARG A 220 -5.57 -30.00 30.75
C ARG A 220 -4.08 -29.65 30.83
N HIS A 221 -3.24 -30.60 31.18
CA HIS A 221 -1.81 -30.35 31.31
C HIS A 221 -0.97 -31.45 30.69
N ILE A 222 0.24 -31.09 30.30
CA ILE A 222 1.28 -32.00 29.81
C ILE A 222 2.50 -31.81 30.70
N VAL A 223 3.03 -32.91 31.20
CA VAL A 223 4.37 -32.95 31.81
C VAL A 223 5.32 -33.43 30.71
N PRO A 224 6.25 -32.59 30.26
CA PRO A 224 7.22 -32.99 29.23
C PRO A 224 8.02 -34.23 29.62
N ASP A 225 8.30 -35.07 28.63
CA ASP A 225 9.14 -36.26 28.75
C ASP A 225 10.43 -36.09 27.90
N GLY A 226 11.14 -37.20 27.62
CA GLY A 226 12.34 -37.20 26.78
C GLY A 226 12.08 -37.08 25.27
N SER A 227 10.83 -36.97 24.83
CA SER A 227 10.46 -37.01 23.41
C SER A 227 11.04 -35.84 22.59
N SER A 228 11.12 -36.03 21.28
CA SER A 228 11.76 -35.09 20.35
C SER A 228 11.18 -33.68 20.40
N GLN A 229 9.87 -33.53 20.63
CA GLN A 229 9.19 -32.22 20.72
C GLN A 229 9.65 -31.35 21.89
N PHE A 230 10.32 -31.93 22.90
CA PHE A 230 10.83 -31.21 24.08
C PHE A 230 12.34 -30.95 24.01
N GLN A 231 13.01 -31.42 22.96
CA GLN A 231 14.43 -31.18 22.75
C GLN A 231 14.69 -29.74 22.32
N ARG A 232 15.95 -29.31 22.44
CA ARG A 232 16.38 -27.97 22.02
C ARG A 232 16.05 -27.73 20.54
N PRO A 233 15.30 -26.67 20.18
CA PRO A 233 14.98 -26.37 18.80
C PRO A 233 16.24 -26.04 17.98
N SER A 234 16.48 -26.80 16.92
CA SER A 234 17.51 -26.48 15.92
C SER A 234 16.97 -25.56 14.82
N GLN A 235 15.69 -25.70 14.48
CA GLN A 235 14.96 -24.93 13.46
C GLN A 235 14.00 -23.91 14.10
N PRO A 236 13.66 -22.79 13.40
CA PRO A 236 12.69 -21.82 13.89
C PRO A 236 11.30 -22.40 14.14
N THR A 237 10.88 -23.41 13.37
CA THR A 237 9.59 -24.09 13.49
C THR A 237 9.75 -25.46 14.13
N GLY A 238 9.48 -25.57 15.43
CA GLY A 238 9.50 -26.83 16.18
C GLY A 238 8.23 -27.70 16.00
N GLN A 239 8.30 -28.93 16.49
CA GLN A 239 7.13 -29.81 16.65
C GLN A 239 6.16 -29.24 17.70
N VAL A 240 4.87 -29.46 17.50
CA VAL A 240 3.82 -29.04 18.44
C VAL A 240 3.47 -30.20 19.39
N PHE A 241 3.07 -29.88 20.61
CA PHE A 241 2.57 -30.84 21.59
C PHE A 241 1.30 -30.30 22.25
N GLY A 242 0.33 -31.16 22.55
CA GLY A 242 -0.99 -30.71 23.00
C GLY A 242 -2.07 -31.75 22.79
N PHE A 243 -3.28 -31.28 22.52
CA PHE A 243 -4.48 -32.10 22.49
C PHE A 243 -5.25 -31.88 21.19
N GLU A 244 -5.35 -32.94 20.38
CA GLU A 244 -6.20 -32.98 19.18
C GLU A 244 -7.69 -32.83 19.54
N GLN A 245 -8.14 -33.39 20.66
CA GLN A 245 -9.53 -33.32 21.13
C GLN A 245 -9.60 -32.52 22.43
N PHE A 246 -9.35 -31.21 22.38
CA PHE A 246 -9.31 -30.38 23.59
C PHE A 246 -10.71 -30.09 24.12
N CYS A 247 -11.58 -29.50 23.30
CA CYS A 247 -12.96 -29.16 23.66
C CYS A 247 -13.91 -29.47 22.48
N PRO A 248 -15.02 -30.20 22.69
CA PRO A 248 -16.04 -30.36 21.65
C PRO A 248 -16.58 -29.00 21.19
N LYS A 249 -16.81 -28.83 19.88
CA LYS A 249 -17.33 -27.56 19.36
C LYS A 249 -18.73 -27.25 19.88
N ASP A 250 -19.55 -28.29 20.03
CA ASP A 250 -20.93 -28.18 20.52
C ASP A 250 -21.01 -27.74 21.99
N ASP A 251 -19.90 -27.85 22.73
CA ASP A 251 -19.81 -27.40 24.13
C ASP A 251 -19.47 -25.90 24.24
N LEU A 252 -18.94 -25.27 23.21
CA LEU A 252 -18.32 -23.94 23.31
C LEU A 252 -19.30 -22.86 23.77
N GLU A 253 -20.41 -22.69 23.06
CA GLU A 253 -21.42 -21.68 23.37
C GLU A 253 -22.32 -22.12 24.54
N PRO A 254 -22.87 -23.36 24.56
CA PRO A 254 -23.76 -23.78 25.65
C PRO A 254 -23.10 -23.84 27.02
N LYS A 255 -21.79 -24.13 27.11
CA LYS A 255 -21.06 -24.16 28.38
C LYS A 255 -20.37 -22.82 28.70
N GLY A 256 -20.52 -21.79 27.87
CA GLY A 256 -20.02 -20.44 28.17
C GLY A 256 -18.54 -20.20 27.88
N PHE A 257 -17.90 -21.03 27.04
CA PHE A 257 -16.53 -20.79 26.56
C PHE A 257 -16.49 -19.76 25.42
N LEU A 258 -17.51 -19.76 24.55
CA LEU A 258 -17.69 -18.80 23.46
C LEU A 258 -18.74 -17.77 23.85
N LYS A 259 -18.35 -16.50 23.84
CA LYS A 259 -19.23 -15.35 24.09
C LYS A 259 -18.79 -14.20 23.19
N ASP A 260 -19.74 -13.46 22.63
CA ASP A 260 -19.49 -12.33 21.74
C ASP A 260 -18.50 -12.67 20.61
N ASP A 261 -18.70 -13.86 20.02
CA ASP A 261 -17.88 -14.46 18.96
C ASP A 261 -16.37 -14.53 19.30
N THR A 262 -16.04 -14.65 20.58
CA THR A 262 -14.67 -14.59 21.10
C THR A 262 -14.39 -15.75 22.06
N LEU A 263 -13.21 -16.36 21.91
CA LEU A 263 -12.65 -17.34 22.85
C LEU A 263 -11.48 -16.72 23.63
N PHE A 264 -11.21 -17.27 24.81
CA PHE A 264 -10.00 -16.98 25.58
C PHE A 264 -9.26 -18.28 25.91
N VAL A 265 -8.01 -18.36 25.44
CA VAL A 265 -7.12 -19.49 25.70
C VAL A 265 -6.01 -19.03 26.63
N LYS A 266 -5.79 -19.76 27.72
CA LYS A 266 -4.66 -19.55 28.61
C LYS A 266 -3.66 -20.71 28.48
N VAL A 267 -2.38 -20.38 28.33
CA VAL A 267 -1.28 -21.35 28.42
C VAL A 267 -0.36 -20.91 29.54
N GLN A 268 -0.08 -21.82 30.47
CA GLN A 268 0.73 -21.54 31.65
C GLN A 268 1.81 -22.59 31.80
N VAL A 269 3.07 -22.14 31.88
CA VAL A 269 4.22 -22.99 32.17
C VAL A 269 4.52 -22.89 33.66
N ALA A 270 4.59 -24.03 34.34
CA ALA A 270 4.97 -24.08 35.74
C ALA A 270 6.39 -23.52 35.91
N LYS A 271 6.57 -22.65 36.92
CA LYS A 271 7.90 -22.20 37.32
C LYS A 271 8.68 -23.42 37.80
N SER A 272 9.90 -23.58 37.32
CA SER A 272 10.81 -24.60 37.84
C SER A 272 11.06 -24.32 39.32
N ALA A 273 10.97 -25.34 40.18
CA ALA A 273 11.26 -25.21 41.61
C ALA A 273 12.76 -25.03 41.92
N LEU A 274 13.59 -24.84 40.89
CA LEU A 274 15.02 -24.68 41.00
C LEU A 274 15.37 -23.25 40.60
N PHE A 275 15.14 -22.32 41.54
CA PHE A 275 16.02 -21.23 41.99
C PHE A 275 15.35 -20.56 43.19
#